data_AF-A0A6P2M933-F1
#
_entry.id   AF-A0A6P2M933-F1
#
_cell.length_a   1.000
_cell.length_b   1.000
_cell.length_c   1.000
_cell.angle_alpha   90.00
_cell.angle_beta   90.00
_cell.angle_gamma   90.00
#
_symmetry.space_group_name_H-M   'P 1'
#
loop_
_entity.id
_entity.type
_entity.pdbx_description
1 polymer ?
#
loop_
_entity_poly.entity_id
_entity_poly.type
_entity_poly.pdbx_seq_one_letter_code
_entity_poly.pdbx_strand_id
1 'polypeptide(L)'
;MRIPVFCLMMFVSLSAHAASGCDGLLGDYAPAAGKPATMRVEKVGGDIVLRMRDAGRWSVETAPTHVAELDMDGPEKPPADACILDVPGGELIKMPIGSPYQVTSITGSNFTTKHSTTGVLFRVEQGFQVDGIELYPVAHSGDSPPLPTKAVPGREIAGMGPCPGYHAPDMSQADFDGLSDRARKYFAGLDPVQQREFVCGQTLDQIVGDGLSSNDAKTVDSMWRWLDVLLHAHQVPRDEHGIDDRWRVAGQLLHDNRTNADAKASPDHARRQALVLDLLVPNLPPPDTLRDGREDQASDLAAELVKLPEADALAALGKLHASGALSWQIHDNNPYHLADAALSDALNPPVSASVFALLVKDTNPVVLQSDTLLRGEVSEHHVEGVRRLLGAGVKPTAKVLAEAGDDPEMLRLLKAAAAR
;
A
#
# COMPACT_ATOMS: atom_id res chain seq x y z
N MET A 1 -12.57 6.45 80.75
CA MET A 1 -12.24 5.01 80.92
C MET A 1 -12.73 4.25 79.69
N ARG A 2 -11.77 3.90 78.83
CA ARG A 2 -11.71 2.88 77.75
C ARG A 2 -12.88 2.70 76.77
N ILE A 3 -12.68 3.27 75.58
CA ILE A 3 -13.26 2.94 74.28
C ILE A 3 -12.50 1.71 73.72
N PRO A 4 -13.15 0.65 73.22
CA PRO A 4 -12.44 -0.41 72.50
C PRO A 4 -12.26 -0.02 71.03
N VAL A 5 -10.98 0.03 70.65
CA VAL A 5 -10.44 0.19 69.31
C VAL A 5 -10.83 -1.03 68.48
N PHE A 6 -11.66 -0.84 67.46
CA PHE A 6 -11.86 -1.82 66.39
C PHE A 6 -10.84 -1.49 65.28
N CYS A 7 -9.76 -2.26 65.22
CA CYS A 7 -8.77 -2.20 64.15
C CYS A 7 -9.43 -2.58 62.82
N LEU A 8 -9.71 -1.57 62.01
CA LEU A 8 -10.03 -1.68 60.60
C LEU A 8 -8.76 -2.11 59.85
N MET A 9 -8.59 -3.42 59.60
CA MET A 9 -7.61 -3.88 58.62
C MET A 9 -8.14 -3.54 57.22
N MET A 10 -7.65 -2.43 56.65
CA MET A 10 -7.69 -2.21 55.21
C MET A 10 -6.83 -3.29 54.55
N PHE A 11 -7.48 -4.31 53.98
CA PHE A 11 -6.89 -5.10 52.91
C PHE A 11 -6.76 -4.18 51.71
N VAL A 12 -5.60 -3.55 51.56
CA VAL A 12 -5.17 -3.00 50.28
C VAL A 12 -4.87 -4.21 49.41
N SER A 13 -5.84 -4.61 48.59
CA SER A 13 -5.63 -5.55 47.50
C SER A 13 -4.71 -4.87 46.48
N LEU A 14 -3.40 -4.94 46.70
CA LEU A 14 -2.44 -4.80 45.62
C LEU A 14 -2.67 -5.98 44.69
N SER A 15 -3.43 -5.75 43.61
CA SER A 15 -3.39 -6.59 42.42
C SER A 15 -1.98 -6.53 41.85
N ALA A 16 -1.08 -7.34 42.40
CA ALA A 16 0.19 -7.65 41.77
C ALA A 16 -0.14 -8.35 40.45
N HIS A 17 -0.20 -7.56 39.37
CA HIS A 17 -0.18 -8.10 38.02
C HIS A 17 1.13 -8.85 37.92
N ALA A 18 1.06 -10.19 37.92
CA ALA A 18 2.22 -11.03 37.67
C ALA A 18 2.87 -10.51 36.38
N ALA A 19 4.12 -10.04 36.48
CA ALA A 19 4.92 -9.70 35.32
C ALA A 19 4.89 -10.91 34.37
N SER A 20 4.36 -10.72 33.16
CA SER A 20 4.36 -11.77 32.15
C SER A 20 5.80 -12.24 31.92
N GLY A 21 6.05 -13.54 31.76
CA GLY A 21 7.40 -14.07 31.45
C GLY A 21 8.03 -13.42 30.22
N CYS A 22 7.21 -12.84 29.35
CA CYS A 22 7.59 -12.07 28.17
C CYS A 22 8.13 -10.66 28.44
N ASP A 23 8.17 -10.20 29.69
CA ASP A 23 8.83 -8.94 30.05
C ASP A 23 10.33 -8.96 29.70
N GLY A 24 10.94 -10.15 29.59
CA GLY A 24 12.31 -10.34 29.12
C GLY A 24 12.53 -9.99 27.64
N LEU A 25 11.46 -9.81 26.86
CA LEU A 25 11.51 -9.29 25.50
C LEU A 25 11.34 -7.77 25.44
N LEU A 26 11.13 -7.05 26.55
CA LEU A 26 11.04 -5.59 26.51
C LEU A 26 12.41 -4.98 26.17
N GLY A 27 12.44 -4.13 25.15
CA GLY A 27 13.67 -3.47 24.72
C GLY A 27 13.69 -3.07 23.25
N ASP A 28 14.82 -2.51 22.85
CA ASP A 28 15.11 -2.09 21.49
C ASP A 28 16.01 -3.13 20.81
N TYR A 29 15.69 -3.49 19.57
CA TYR A 29 16.36 -4.55 18.81
C TYR A 29 16.81 -4.08 17.43
N ALA A 30 17.96 -4.58 17.00
CA ALA A 30 18.54 -4.35 15.68
C ALA A 30 18.82 -5.69 14.97
N PRO A 31 18.75 -5.75 13.62
CA PRO A 31 19.01 -6.98 12.88
C PRO A 31 20.51 -7.34 12.80
N ALA A 32 21.40 -6.45 13.25
CA ALA A 32 22.84 -6.68 13.28
C ALA A 32 23.51 -5.88 14.41
N ALA A 33 24.63 -6.41 14.92
CA ALA A 33 25.43 -5.76 15.94
C ALA A 33 25.88 -4.35 15.51
N GLY A 34 25.74 -3.38 16.43
CA GLY A 34 26.16 -1.99 16.20
C GLY A 34 25.31 -1.19 15.21
N LYS A 35 24.17 -1.74 14.75
CA LYS A 35 23.19 -1.00 13.96
C LYS A 35 22.14 -0.32 14.86
N PRO A 36 21.48 0.75 14.37
CA PRO A 36 20.36 1.35 15.08
C PRO A 36 19.22 0.34 15.29
N ALA A 37 18.47 0.53 16.38
CA ALA A 37 17.25 -0.24 16.62
C ALA A 37 16.25 -0.05 15.47
N THR A 38 15.65 -1.14 15.00
CA THR A 38 14.56 -1.15 14.02
C THR A 38 13.24 -1.60 14.63
N MET A 39 13.30 -2.25 15.80
CA MET A 39 12.14 -2.79 16.50
C MET A 39 12.23 -2.45 17.98
N ARG A 40 11.08 -2.19 18.60
CA ARG A 40 10.93 -1.97 20.02
C ARG A 40 9.76 -2.81 20.53
N VAL A 41 10.02 -3.59 21.56
CA VAL A 41 8.97 -4.28 22.31
C VAL A 41 8.79 -3.49 23.60
N GLU A 42 7.58 -3.00 23.83
CA GLU A 42 7.29 -2.14 24.98
C GLU A 42 5.91 -2.43 25.57
N LYS A 43 5.64 -1.85 26.74
CA LYS A 43 4.32 -1.91 27.37
C LYS A 43 3.54 -0.64 27.11
N VAL A 44 2.37 -0.78 26.51
CA VAL A 44 1.46 0.33 26.19
C VAL A 44 0.07 -0.02 26.72
N GLY A 45 -0.45 0.78 27.64
CA GLY A 45 -1.76 0.49 28.26
C GLY A 45 -1.81 -0.76 29.14
N GLY A 46 -0.66 -1.40 29.42
CA GLY A 46 -0.57 -2.66 30.17
C GLY A 46 -0.27 -3.87 29.29
N ASP A 47 -0.47 -3.75 27.98
CA ASP A 47 -0.23 -4.81 27.00
C ASP A 47 1.19 -4.70 26.41
N ILE A 48 1.78 -5.84 26.03
CA ILE A 48 3.03 -5.86 25.28
C ILE A 48 2.70 -5.61 23.81
N VAL A 49 3.40 -4.67 23.20
CA VAL A 49 3.22 -4.30 21.80
C VAL A 49 4.56 -4.26 21.07
N LEU A 50 4.53 -4.47 19.76
CA LEU A 50 5.68 -4.30 18.89
C LEU A 50 5.56 -2.94 18.17
N ARG A 51 6.60 -2.12 18.26
CA ARG A 51 6.74 -0.85 17.53
C ARG A 51 7.91 -0.94 16.57
N MET A 52 7.65 -0.61 15.31
CA MET A 52 8.68 -0.56 14.28
C MET A 52 9.25 0.85 14.17
N ARG A 53 10.51 0.94 13.75
CA ARG A 53 11.12 2.21 13.37
C ARG A 53 10.87 2.45 11.88
N ASP A 54 10.19 3.55 11.56
CA ASP A 54 9.92 4.00 10.20
C ASP A 54 10.63 5.34 9.95
N ALA A 55 11.25 5.50 8.79
CA ALA A 55 12.04 6.68 8.42
C ALA A 55 13.02 7.20 9.52
N GLY A 56 13.59 6.28 10.31
CA GLY A 56 14.52 6.60 11.40
C GLY A 56 13.88 7.06 12.72
N ARG A 57 12.55 7.03 12.83
CA ARG A 57 11.78 7.40 14.03
C ARG A 57 10.85 6.26 14.45
N TRP A 58 10.48 6.19 15.72
CA TRP A 58 9.56 5.16 16.24
C TRP A 58 8.13 5.39 15.78
N SER A 59 7.57 4.48 14.96
CA SER A 59 6.22 4.62 14.39
C SER A 59 5.22 4.96 15.49
N VAL A 60 4.20 5.78 15.21
CA VAL A 60 3.12 6.03 16.19
C VAL A 60 2.27 4.79 16.39
N GLU A 61 2.22 3.92 15.39
CA GLU A 61 1.50 2.66 15.42
C GLU A 61 2.26 1.58 16.14
N THR A 62 1.49 0.67 16.71
CA THR A 62 1.98 -0.49 17.42
C THR A 62 1.19 -1.69 16.96
N ALA A 63 1.90 -2.77 16.67
CA ALA A 63 1.30 -4.06 16.43
C ALA A 63 0.94 -4.72 17.77
N PRO A 64 -0.27 -5.31 17.90
CA PRO A 64 -0.58 -6.15 19.04
C PRO A 64 0.36 -7.35 19.07
N THR A 65 0.70 -7.82 20.26
CA THR A 65 1.39 -9.09 20.44
C THR A 65 0.55 -10.05 21.26
N HIS A 66 0.70 -11.33 20.99
CA HIS A 66 0.06 -12.38 21.78
C HIS A 66 1.13 -13.30 22.33
N VAL A 67 1.04 -13.58 23.64
CA VAL A 67 1.92 -14.59 24.24
C VAL A 67 1.48 -15.95 23.72
N ALA A 68 2.33 -16.60 22.94
CA ALA A 68 2.10 -17.95 22.47
C ALA A 68 2.56 -18.95 23.53
N GLU A 69 1.89 -20.11 23.57
CA GLU A 69 2.36 -21.22 24.38
C GLU A 69 3.64 -21.80 23.75
N LEU A 70 4.67 -21.99 24.57
CA LEU A 70 5.86 -22.76 24.17
C LEU A 70 5.46 -24.23 24.04
N ASP A 71 5.14 -24.66 22.82
CA ASP A 71 4.96 -26.07 22.51
C ASP A 71 6.34 -26.74 22.48
N MET A 72 6.73 -27.34 23.60
CA MET A 72 7.90 -28.19 23.68
C MET A 72 7.45 -29.64 23.51
N ASP A 73 7.81 -30.26 22.39
CA ASP A 73 7.74 -31.71 22.22
C ASP A 73 8.68 -32.40 23.24
N GLY A 74 8.20 -32.68 24.45
CA GLY A 74 8.95 -33.40 25.49
C GLY A 74 8.48 -33.13 26.93
N PRO A 75 8.99 -33.89 27.92
CA PRO A 75 8.61 -33.76 29.34
C PRO A 75 9.28 -32.57 30.06
N GLU A 76 10.07 -31.76 29.35
CA GLU A 76 10.80 -30.64 29.93
C GLU A 76 9.94 -29.38 29.94
N LYS A 77 9.85 -28.72 31.10
CA LYS A 77 9.20 -27.41 31.19
C LYS A 77 10.05 -26.38 30.45
N PRO A 78 9.46 -25.45 29.69
CA PRO A 78 10.20 -24.36 29.09
C PRO A 78 11.01 -23.61 30.16
N PRO A 79 12.22 -23.12 29.82
CA PRO A 79 12.98 -22.24 30.71
C PRO A 79 12.09 -21.10 31.22
N ALA A 80 12.26 -20.70 32.48
CA ALA A 80 11.39 -19.69 33.10
C ALA A 80 11.47 -18.30 32.41
N ASP A 81 12.52 -18.08 31.61
CA ASP A 81 12.77 -16.88 30.80
C ASP A 81 12.49 -17.09 29.29
N ALA A 82 12.06 -18.28 28.88
CA ALA A 82 11.61 -18.52 27.52
C ALA A 82 10.23 -17.89 27.32
N CYS A 83 10.08 -17.13 26.24
CA CYS A 83 8.82 -16.54 25.83
C CYS A 83 8.74 -16.50 24.31
N ILE A 84 7.54 -16.72 23.78
CA ILE A 84 7.21 -16.48 22.39
C ILE A 84 6.11 -15.40 22.36
N LEU A 85 6.35 -14.35 21.59
CA LEU A 85 5.35 -13.36 21.22
C LEU A 85 5.01 -13.54 19.75
N ASP A 86 3.77 -13.90 19.46
CA ASP A 86 3.22 -13.80 18.11
C ASP A 86 3.11 -12.32 17.76
N VAL A 87 3.68 -11.96 16.61
CA VAL A 87 3.65 -10.59 16.07
C VAL A 87 3.30 -10.64 14.58
N PRO A 88 2.88 -9.52 13.96
CA PRO A 88 2.67 -9.49 12.52
C PRO A 88 3.93 -9.92 11.77
N GLY A 89 3.77 -10.90 10.88
CA GLY A 89 4.85 -11.44 10.05
C GLY A 89 5.69 -12.55 10.71
N GLY A 90 5.45 -12.93 11.97
CA GLY A 90 6.20 -14.03 12.59
C GLY A 90 6.13 -14.12 14.11
N GLU A 91 7.16 -14.70 14.71
CA GLU A 91 7.27 -14.93 16.15
C GLU A 91 8.54 -14.24 16.69
N LEU A 92 8.42 -13.50 17.78
CA LEU A 92 9.55 -13.01 18.58
C LEU A 92 9.81 -13.95 19.73
N ILE A 93 10.97 -14.60 19.71
CA ILE A 93 11.29 -15.69 20.63
C ILE A 93 12.47 -15.28 21.51
N LYS A 94 12.25 -15.27 22.83
CA LYS A 94 13.32 -15.26 23.82
C LYS A 94 13.77 -16.69 24.05
N MET A 95 15.06 -16.94 23.79
CA MET A 95 15.67 -18.25 24.07
C MET A 95 17.05 -18.08 24.71
N PRO A 96 17.55 -19.12 25.40
CA PRO A 96 18.94 -19.14 25.85
C PRO A 96 19.93 -19.00 24.68
N ILE A 97 21.06 -18.33 24.92
CA ILE A 97 22.17 -18.32 23.97
C ILE A 97 22.70 -19.75 23.82
N GLY A 98 22.92 -20.18 22.58
CA GLY A 98 23.29 -21.54 22.24
C GLY A 98 22.09 -22.46 22.01
N SER A 99 20.85 -22.01 22.20
CA SER A 99 19.68 -22.84 21.89
C SER A 99 19.60 -23.14 20.38
N PRO A 100 19.32 -24.39 19.98
CA PRO A 100 19.15 -24.74 18.58
C PRO A 100 17.81 -24.20 18.04
N TYR A 101 17.80 -23.76 16.78
CA TYR A 101 16.58 -23.44 16.03
C TYR A 101 16.71 -23.90 14.58
N GLN A 102 15.60 -24.22 13.94
CA GLN A 102 15.58 -24.70 12.56
C GLN A 102 15.27 -23.56 11.58
N VAL A 103 16.00 -23.56 10.46
CA VAL A 103 15.71 -22.72 9.29
C VAL A 103 15.72 -23.57 8.03
N THR A 104 15.03 -23.15 6.98
CA THR A 104 15.10 -23.79 5.67
C THR A 104 16.51 -23.65 5.11
N SER A 105 17.04 -24.73 4.51
CA SER A 105 18.36 -24.72 3.90
C SER A 105 18.40 -23.73 2.73
N ILE A 106 19.60 -23.24 2.41
CA ILE A 106 19.85 -22.34 1.26
C ILE A 106 19.37 -22.98 -0.06
N THR A 107 19.30 -24.32 -0.13
CA THR A 107 18.81 -25.09 -1.28
C THR A 107 17.29 -25.30 -1.29
N GLY A 108 16.54 -24.78 -0.32
CA GLY A 108 15.08 -24.84 -0.23
C GLY A 108 14.47 -26.22 -0.03
N SER A 109 15.30 -27.25 0.18
CA SER A 109 14.91 -28.67 0.07
C SER A 109 14.93 -29.43 1.39
N ASN A 110 15.51 -28.87 2.45
CA ASN A 110 15.60 -29.46 3.80
C ASN A 110 15.66 -28.35 4.87
N PHE A 111 15.67 -28.73 6.16
CA PHE A 111 15.96 -27.83 7.27
C PHE A 111 17.43 -27.92 7.71
N THR A 112 17.96 -26.83 8.26
CA THR A 112 19.29 -26.72 8.86
C THR A 112 19.14 -26.18 10.28
N THR A 113 19.82 -26.81 11.25
CA THR A 113 19.85 -26.33 12.63
C THR A 113 20.93 -25.27 12.82
N LYS A 114 20.53 -24.06 13.22
CA LYS A 114 21.40 -23.00 13.73
C LYS A 114 21.33 -22.96 15.25
N HIS A 115 22.24 -22.24 15.89
CA HIS A 115 22.24 -22.04 17.34
C HIS A 115 22.22 -20.54 17.64
N SER A 116 21.42 -20.13 18.60
CA SER A 116 21.25 -18.71 18.89
C SER A 116 22.52 -18.09 19.44
N THR A 117 22.85 -16.88 18.98
CA THR A 117 24.02 -16.14 19.46
C THR A 117 23.62 -14.89 20.26
N THR A 118 22.41 -14.40 20.05
CA THR A 118 21.87 -13.20 20.70
C THR A 118 20.86 -13.52 21.80
N GLY A 119 20.26 -14.70 21.77
CA GLY A 119 19.19 -15.12 22.68
C GLY A 119 17.84 -14.48 22.39
N VAL A 120 17.69 -13.78 21.26
CA VAL A 120 16.43 -13.24 20.75
C VAL A 120 16.34 -13.50 19.25
N LEU A 121 15.26 -14.14 18.82
CA LEU A 121 15.06 -14.53 17.42
C LEU A 121 13.76 -13.94 16.92
N PHE A 122 13.78 -13.37 15.71
CA PHE A 122 12.57 -13.16 14.93
C PHE A 122 12.43 -14.29 13.91
N ARG A 123 11.39 -15.10 14.04
CA ARG A 123 11.15 -16.28 13.22
C ARG A 123 10.00 -16.00 12.26
N VAL A 124 10.23 -16.25 10.98
CA VAL A 124 9.24 -16.02 9.91
C VAL A 124 8.90 -17.36 9.26
N GLU A 125 7.60 -17.66 9.16
CA GLU A 125 7.11 -18.83 8.45
C GLU A 125 6.29 -18.41 7.21
N GLN A 126 6.69 -18.88 6.03
CA GLN A 126 5.97 -18.67 4.78
C GLN A 126 5.82 -20.00 4.04
N GLY A 127 4.66 -20.63 4.19
CA GLY A 127 4.39 -21.96 3.61
C GLY A 127 5.31 -23.02 4.22
N PHE A 128 6.25 -23.56 3.42
CA PHE A 128 7.26 -24.53 3.88
C PHE A 128 8.62 -23.88 4.20
N GLN A 129 8.74 -22.56 4.05
CA GLN A 129 9.97 -21.83 4.37
C GLN A 129 9.90 -21.30 5.81
N VAL A 130 10.91 -21.63 6.60
CA VAL A 130 11.13 -21.14 7.96
C VAL A 130 12.45 -20.38 7.95
N ASP A 131 12.43 -19.09 8.23
CA ASP A 131 13.65 -18.29 8.42
C ASP A 131 13.74 -17.76 9.85
N GLY A 132 14.97 -17.45 10.28
CA GLY A 132 15.27 -16.97 11.60
C GLY A 132 16.31 -15.85 11.54
N ILE A 133 15.91 -14.66 11.99
CA ILE A 133 16.72 -13.46 12.07
C ILE A 133 17.11 -13.23 13.53
N GLU A 134 18.40 -13.38 13.85
CA GLU A 134 18.93 -13.04 15.19
C GLU A 134 18.79 -11.54 15.43
N LEU A 135 18.28 -11.18 16.61
CA LEU A 135 18.08 -9.79 17.00
C LEU A 135 19.06 -9.38 18.08
N TYR A 136 19.78 -8.30 17.84
CA TYR A 136 20.74 -7.75 18.78
C TYR A 136 20.03 -6.74 19.69
N PRO A 137 19.99 -6.98 21.01
CA PRO A 137 19.52 -5.97 21.95
C PRO A 137 20.45 -4.75 21.89
N VAL A 138 19.87 -3.56 21.81
CA VAL A 138 20.62 -2.30 21.77
C VAL A 138 20.15 -1.36 22.88
N ALA A 139 21.00 -0.38 23.21
CA ALA A 139 20.62 0.64 24.17
C ALA A 139 19.37 1.39 23.69
N HIS A 140 18.44 1.62 24.62
CA HIS A 140 17.20 2.33 24.33
C HIS A 140 17.48 3.69 23.68
N SER A 141 16.83 3.95 22.54
CA SER A 141 17.11 5.14 21.72
C SER A 141 15.85 5.91 21.38
N GLY A 142 15.67 7.09 21.99
CA GLY A 142 14.54 7.99 21.73
C GLY A 142 13.23 7.53 22.35
N ASP A 143 12.36 8.49 22.66
CA ASP A 143 11.06 8.23 23.29
C ASP A 143 10.08 7.62 22.29
N SER A 144 9.20 6.76 22.78
CA SER A 144 8.05 6.27 22.00
C SER A 144 7.05 7.42 21.83
N PRO A 145 6.42 7.59 20.66
CA PRO A 145 5.38 8.57 20.49
C PRO A 145 4.22 8.33 21.46
N PRO A 146 3.53 9.38 21.91
CA PRO A 146 2.33 9.23 22.72
C PRO A 146 1.26 8.48 21.93
N LEU A 147 0.44 7.71 22.66
CA LEU A 147 -0.74 7.06 22.09
C LEU A 147 -1.68 8.09 21.45
N PRO A 148 -2.40 7.71 20.37
CA PRO A 148 -3.50 8.51 19.85
C PRO A 148 -4.49 8.83 20.97
N THR A 149 -4.83 10.10 21.12
CA THR A 149 -5.84 10.56 22.08
C THR A 149 -7.07 11.03 21.34
N LYS A 150 -8.22 10.95 22.01
CA LYS A 150 -9.50 11.36 21.45
C LYS A 150 -9.41 12.83 21.01
N ALA A 151 -9.92 13.10 19.81
CA ALA A 151 -10.00 14.44 19.26
C ALA A 151 -10.70 15.41 20.22
N VAL A 152 -10.14 16.61 20.36
CA VAL A 152 -10.73 17.68 21.18
C VAL A 152 -11.72 18.46 20.32
N PRO A 153 -12.98 18.65 20.76
CA PRO A 153 -13.97 19.41 19.99
C PRO A 153 -13.48 20.82 19.61
N GLY A 154 -13.62 21.19 18.35
CA GLY A 154 -13.14 22.46 17.77
C GLY A 154 -11.62 22.53 17.57
N ARG A 155 -10.90 21.42 17.77
CA ARG A 155 -9.47 21.22 17.52
C ARG A 155 -9.20 19.78 17.09
N GLU A 156 -10.13 19.20 16.35
CA GLU A 156 -10.12 17.80 15.96
C GLU A 156 -8.83 17.44 15.22
N ILE A 157 -8.37 18.32 14.32
CA ILE A 157 -7.14 18.13 13.56
C ILE A 157 -5.91 18.62 14.32
N ALA A 158 -5.99 19.79 14.95
CA ALA A 158 -4.84 20.42 15.60
C ALA A 158 -4.29 19.62 16.80
N GLY A 159 -5.13 18.78 17.41
CA GLY A 159 -4.73 17.87 18.49
C GLY A 159 -4.21 16.52 18.01
N MET A 160 -4.30 16.22 16.71
CA MET A 160 -3.80 14.97 16.16
C MET A 160 -2.29 15.01 15.98
N GLY A 161 -1.62 13.99 16.51
CA GLY A 161 -0.20 13.75 16.27
C GLY A 161 0.09 13.41 14.80
N PRO A 162 1.35 13.10 14.46
CA PRO A 162 1.70 12.75 13.09
C PRO A 162 0.96 11.49 12.63
N CYS A 163 0.65 11.45 11.34
CA CYS A 163 0.13 10.28 10.66
C CYS A 163 1.23 9.23 10.46
N PRO A 164 0.87 7.97 10.13
CA PRO A 164 1.82 6.99 9.59
C PRO A 164 2.69 7.60 8.48
N GLY A 165 3.99 7.24 8.40
CA GLY A 165 4.93 7.90 7.49
C GLY A 165 5.37 9.32 7.90
N TYR A 166 5.00 9.79 9.11
CA TYR A 166 5.39 11.08 9.69
C TYR A 166 4.97 12.34 8.93
N HIS A 167 3.87 12.27 8.20
CA HIS A 167 3.25 13.45 7.60
C HIS A 167 2.20 14.09 8.54
N ALA A 168 1.82 15.33 8.24
CA ALA A 168 0.69 15.98 8.88
C ALA A 168 -0.64 15.40 8.34
N PRO A 169 -1.76 15.44 9.10
CA PRO A 169 -3.07 15.07 8.59
C PRO A 169 -3.37 15.74 7.25
N ASP A 170 -3.92 14.99 6.30
CA ASP A 170 -4.25 15.51 4.96
C ASP A 170 -5.45 16.48 5.03
N MET A 171 -6.39 16.24 5.95
CA MET A 171 -7.54 17.12 6.18
C MET A 171 -7.17 18.27 7.10
N SER A 172 -7.42 19.50 6.67
CA SER A 172 -7.28 20.67 7.52
C SER A 172 -8.44 20.80 8.50
N GLN A 173 -8.27 21.58 9.57
CA GLN A 173 -9.38 21.89 10.48
C GLN A 173 -10.55 22.56 9.73
N ALA A 174 -10.26 23.41 8.74
CA ALA A 174 -11.30 24.07 7.95
C ALA A 174 -12.10 23.08 7.09
N ASP A 175 -11.42 22.08 6.52
CA ASP A 175 -12.08 21.00 5.77
C ASP A 175 -12.95 20.15 6.69
N PHE A 176 -12.46 19.82 7.89
CA PHE A 176 -13.22 19.10 8.91
C PHE A 176 -14.47 19.87 9.36
N ASP A 177 -14.32 21.17 9.62
CA ASP A 177 -15.42 22.06 9.98
C ASP A 177 -16.43 22.23 8.82
N GLY A 178 -15.97 22.05 7.58
CA GLY A 178 -16.79 22.04 6.36
C GLY A 178 -17.58 20.75 6.14
N LEU A 179 -17.28 19.66 6.86
CA LEU A 179 -18.00 18.39 6.72
C LEU A 179 -19.49 18.52 7.09
N SER A 180 -20.29 17.54 6.66
CA SER A 180 -21.69 17.46 7.11
C SER A 180 -21.78 17.10 8.60
N ASP A 181 -22.89 17.47 9.25
CA ASP A 181 -23.18 17.05 10.64
C ASP A 181 -23.15 15.53 10.81
N ARG A 182 -23.59 14.81 9.79
CA ARG A 182 -23.55 13.34 9.77
C ARG A 182 -22.12 12.82 9.82
N ALA A 183 -21.23 13.39 9.01
CA ALA A 183 -19.82 12.99 8.96
C ALA A 183 -19.10 13.33 10.27
N ARG A 184 -19.29 14.54 10.81
CA ARG A 184 -18.73 14.92 12.13
C ARG A 184 -19.25 14.03 13.26
N LYS A 185 -20.53 13.68 13.25
CA LYS A 185 -21.12 12.78 14.25
C LYS A 185 -20.56 11.36 14.14
N TYR A 186 -20.34 10.86 12.92
CA TYR A 186 -19.66 9.60 12.69
C TYR A 186 -18.24 9.63 13.26
N PHE A 187 -17.45 10.63 12.89
CA PHE A 187 -16.09 10.83 13.42
C PHE A 187 -16.05 10.90 14.95
N ALA A 188 -16.97 11.63 15.59
CA ALA A 188 -17.03 11.72 17.04
C ALA A 188 -17.30 10.35 17.73
N GLY A 189 -17.92 9.40 17.03
CA GLY A 189 -18.19 8.05 17.50
C GLY A 189 -16.99 7.09 17.38
N LEU A 190 -16.01 7.38 16.53
CA LEU A 190 -14.82 6.56 16.28
C LEU A 190 -13.86 6.54 17.47
N ASP A 191 -13.14 5.45 17.71
CA ASP A 191 -12.06 5.46 18.71
C ASP A 191 -10.87 6.38 18.28
N PRO A 192 -9.92 6.71 19.17
CA PRO A 192 -8.81 7.60 18.81
C PRO A 192 -7.93 7.16 17.64
N VAL A 193 -7.79 5.85 17.41
CA VAL A 193 -7.00 5.30 16.28
C VAL A 193 -7.78 5.54 14.99
N GLN A 194 -9.05 5.15 14.97
CA GLN A 194 -9.95 5.35 13.83
C GLN A 194 -10.16 6.83 13.51
N GLN A 195 -10.20 7.71 14.51
CA GLN A 195 -10.23 9.16 14.27
C GLN A 195 -8.98 9.63 13.54
N ARG A 196 -7.80 9.11 13.90
CA ARG A 196 -6.56 9.44 13.20
C ARG A 196 -6.58 8.92 11.77
N GLU A 197 -6.95 7.65 11.57
CA GLU A 197 -7.10 7.04 10.23
C GLU A 197 -8.05 7.85 9.32
N PHE A 198 -9.12 8.40 9.89
CA PHE A 198 -10.10 9.22 9.17
C PHE A 198 -9.50 10.51 8.60
N VAL A 199 -8.55 11.12 9.29
CA VAL A 199 -7.94 12.41 8.87
C VAL A 199 -6.61 12.22 8.15
N CYS A 200 -6.02 11.03 8.29
CA CYS A 200 -4.74 10.64 7.71
C CYS A 200 -4.91 9.80 6.44
N GLY A 201 -6.14 9.65 5.90
CA GLY A 201 -6.36 9.02 4.60
C GLY A 201 -6.56 7.50 4.60
N GLN A 202 -6.24 6.78 5.69
CA GLN A 202 -6.41 5.32 5.76
C GLN A 202 -7.86 4.90 5.66
N THR A 203 -8.79 5.64 6.29
CA THR A 203 -10.22 5.32 6.19
C THR A 203 -10.72 5.43 4.74
N LEU A 204 -10.18 6.38 3.97
CA LEU A 204 -10.56 6.52 2.56
C LEU A 204 -10.15 5.29 1.75
N ASP A 205 -8.97 4.75 2.04
CA ASP A 205 -8.45 3.55 1.40
C ASP A 205 -9.24 2.28 1.78
N GLN A 206 -9.50 2.10 3.08
CA GLN A 206 -10.31 1.00 3.61
C GLN A 206 -11.73 0.99 3.01
N ILE A 207 -12.36 2.17 2.86
CA ILE A 207 -13.68 2.31 2.25
C ILE A 207 -13.69 1.78 0.82
N VAL A 208 -12.63 2.04 0.03
CA VAL A 208 -12.49 1.51 -1.32
C VAL A 208 -12.34 -0.01 -1.26
N GLY A 209 -11.42 -0.54 -0.45
CA GLY A 209 -11.22 -1.99 -0.32
C GLY A 209 -12.50 -2.74 0.06
N ASP A 210 -13.20 -2.29 1.11
CA ASP A 210 -14.44 -2.90 1.59
C ASP A 210 -15.56 -2.82 0.57
N GLY A 211 -15.77 -1.65 -0.04
CA GLY A 211 -16.85 -1.44 -0.98
C GLY A 211 -16.70 -2.23 -2.27
N LEU A 212 -15.46 -2.39 -2.77
CA LEU A 212 -15.18 -3.20 -3.96
C LEU A 212 -15.35 -4.71 -3.71
N SER A 213 -15.09 -5.18 -2.49
CA SER A 213 -15.33 -6.57 -2.12
C SER A 213 -16.82 -6.92 -1.94
N SER A 214 -17.68 -5.91 -1.89
CA SER A 214 -19.11 -6.08 -1.58
C SER A 214 -19.97 -6.27 -2.82
N ASN A 215 -20.84 -7.28 -2.78
CA ASN A 215 -21.89 -7.49 -3.77
C ASN A 215 -23.19 -6.73 -3.43
N ASP A 216 -23.23 -5.98 -2.32
CA ASP A 216 -24.41 -5.23 -1.88
C ASP A 216 -24.39 -3.80 -2.43
N ALA A 217 -25.34 -3.48 -3.31
CA ALA A 217 -25.47 -2.17 -3.94
C ALA A 217 -25.58 -1.01 -2.93
N LYS A 218 -26.18 -1.22 -1.76
CA LYS A 218 -26.27 -0.18 -0.72
C LYS A 218 -24.91 0.13 -0.10
N THR A 219 -24.09 -0.89 0.10
CA THR A 219 -22.72 -0.74 0.59
C THR A 219 -21.87 0.01 -0.43
N VAL A 220 -21.95 -0.35 -1.71
CA VAL A 220 -21.26 0.35 -2.82
C VAL A 220 -21.71 1.81 -2.93
N ASP A 221 -23.02 2.09 -2.84
CA ASP A 221 -23.54 3.46 -2.85
C ASP A 221 -23.06 4.27 -1.64
N SER A 222 -22.97 3.63 -0.46
CA SER A 222 -22.46 4.27 0.74
C SER A 222 -20.96 4.58 0.61
N MET A 223 -20.18 3.67 0.03
CA MET A 223 -18.77 3.88 -0.30
C MET A 223 -18.60 5.12 -1.17
N TRP A 224 -19.31 5.22 -2.30
CA TRP A 224 -19.22 6.37 -3.20
C TRP A 224 -19.61 7.69 -2.55
N ARG A 225 -20.59 7.69 -1.64
CA ARG A 225 -20.94 8.91 -0.88
C ARG A 225 -19.86 9.33 0.10
N TRP A 226 -19.18 8.37 0.75
CA TRP A 226 -18.05 8.69 1.61
C TRP A 226 -16.84 9.17 0.83
N LEU A 227 -16.52 8.53 -0.31
CA LEU A 227 -15.49 8.99 -1.24
C LEU A 227 -15.73 10.44 -1.64
N ASP A 228 -16.97 10.77 -2.03
CA ASP A 228 -17.35 12.13 -2.40
C ASP A 228 -17.10 13.13 -1.26
N VAL A 229 -17.53 12.82 -0.03
CA VAL A 229 -17.33 13.69 1.14
C VAL A 229 -15.86 13.88 1.47
N LEU A 230 -15.08 12.79 1.50
CA LEU A 230 -13.70 12.82 1.97
C LEU A 230 -12.76 13.45 0.93
N LEU A 231 -12.93 13.14 -0.35
CA LEU A 231 -12.11 13.73 -1.42
C LEU A 231 -12.34 15.23 -1.56
N HIS A 232 -13.58 15.72 -1.40
CA HIS A 232 -13.86 17.16 -1.36
C HIS A 232 -13.34 17.84 -0.09
N ALA A 233 -13.10 17.08 0.98
CA ALA A 233 -12.40 17.54 2.18
C ALA A 233 -10.87 17.36 2.07
N HIS A 234 -10.36 17.26 0.83
CA HIS A 234 -8.94 17.16 0.49
C HIS A 234 -8.21 15.95 1.10
N GLN A 235 -8.94 14.89 1.45
CA GLN A 235 -8.31 13.64 1.86
C GLN A 235 -7.59 12.97 0.69
N VAL A 236 -6.46 12.34 1.01
CA VAL A 236 -5.66 11.53 0.10
C VAL A 236 -5.79 10.08 0.56
N PRO A 237 -6.12 9.12 -0.32
CA PRO A 237 -6.12 7.71 0.08
C PRO A 237 -4.69 7.28 0.41
N ARG A 238 -4.52 6.65 1.57
CA ARG A 238 -3.22 6.18 2.05
C ARG A 238 -3.32 4.76 2.56
N ASP A 239 -2.28 3.97 2.31
CA ASP A 239 -2.15 2.64 2.90
C ASP A 239 -1.91 2.71 4.42
N GLU A 240 -1.87 1.54 5.06
CA GLU A 240 -1.59 1.40 6.50
C GLU A 240 -0.28 2.06 6.94
N HIS A 241 0.69 2.21 6.02
CA HIS A 241 1.98 2.85 6.29
C HIS A 241 1.97 4.37 6.05
N GLY A 242 0.85 4.94 5.58
CA GLY A 242 0.74 6.36 5.24
C GLY A 242 1.29 6.71 3.86
N ILE A 243 1.53 5.71 3.02
CA ILE A 243 2.00 5.92 1.64
C ILE A 243 0.80 6.26 0.77
N ASP A 244 0.98 7.26 -0.10
CA ASP A 244 -0.05 7.75 -1.02
C ASP A 244 -0.45 6.66 -2.02
N ASP A 245 -1.72 6.26 -1.99
CA ASP A 245 -2.22 5.12 -2.76
C ASP A 245 -3.18 5.56 -3.89
N ARG A 246 -3.08 6.83 -4.32
CA ARG A 246 -3.96 7.39 -5.35
C ARG A 246 -3.86 6.67 -6.69
N TRP A 247 -2.70 6.11 -7.04
CA TRP A 247 -2.53 5.33 -8.27
C TRP A 247 -3.46 4.12 -8.30
N ARG A 248 -3.38 3.27 -7.27
CA ARG A 248 -4.22 2.09 -7.12
C ARG A 248 -5.69 2.46 -7.02
N VAL A 249 -6.03 3.37 -6.10
CA VAL A 249 -7.43 3.73 -5.83
C VAL A 249 -8.10 4.33 -7.06
N ALA A 250 -7.41 5.21 -7.81
CA ALA A 250 -7.98 5.76 -9.04
C ALA A 250 -8.19 4.68 -10.10
N GLY A 251 -7.22 3.79 -10.30
CA GLY A 251 -7.30 2.70 -11.27
C GLY A 251 -8.46 1.75 -10.96
N GLN A 252 -8.57 1.30 -9.71
CA GLN A 252 -9.64 0.42 -9.24
C GLN A 252 -11.02 1.06 -9.39
N LEU A 253 -11.20 2.29 -8.88
CA LEU A 253 -12.49 2.98 -8.96
C LEU A 253 -12.95 3.20 -10.42
N LEU A 254 -12.03 3.51 -11.34
CA LEU A 254 -12.37 3.61 -12.77
C LEU A 254 -12.73 2.26 -13.36
N HIS A 255 -11.94 1.22 -13.06
CA HIS A 255 -12.20 -0.14 -13.52
C HIS A 255 -13.60 -0.59 -13.09
N ASP A 256 -13.90 -0.50 -11.79
CA ASP A 256 -15.15 -0.99 -11.23
C ASP A 256 -16.36 -0.18 -11.69
N ASN A 257 -16.23 1.14 -11.79
CA ASN A 257 -17.30 1.98 -12.33
C ASN A 257 -17.61 1.66 -13.82
N ARG A 258 -16.63 1.15 -14.57
CA ARG A 258 -16.76 0.79 -16.00
C ARG A 258 -17.25 -0.64 -16.22
N THR A 259 -16.74 -1.61 -15.46
CA THR A 259 -16.97 -3.04 -15.70
C THR A 259 -18.19 -3.58 -14.98
N ASN A 260 -18.58 -2.99 -13.83
CA ASN A 260 -19.78 -3.39 -13.11
C ASN A 260 -21.04 -2.89 -13.84
N ALA A 261 -21.90 -3.83 -14.25
CA ALA A 261 -23.12 -3.53 -15.01
C ALA A 261 -24.10 -2.62 -14.25
N ASP A 262 -24.23 -2.82 -12.93
CA ASP A 262 -25.11 -2.01 -12.08
C ASP A 262 -24.52 -0.61 -11.87
N ALA A 263 -23.20 -0.49 -11.69
CA ALA A 263 -22.52 0.80 -11.61
C ALA A 263 -22.69 1.60 -12.91
N LYS A 264 -22.57 0.94 -14.06
CA LYS A 264 -22.75 1.55 -15.39
C LYS A 264 -24.19 1.99 -15.66
N ALA A 265 -25.18 1.24 -15.14
CA ALA A 265 -26.59 1.58 -15.27
C ALA A 265 -27.05 2.64 -14.26
N SER A 266 -26.26 2.92 -13.23
CA SER A 266 -26.59 3.88 -12.18
C SER A 266 -26.68 5.32 -12.72
N PRO A 267 -27.68 6.12 -12.28
CA PRO A 267 -27.73 7.55 -12.60
C PRO A 267 -26.52 8.33 -12.07
N ASP A 268 -25.79 7.77 -11.08
CA ASP A 268 -24.59 8.38 -10.52
C ASP A 268 -23.30 8.03 -11.30
N HIS A 269 -23.36 7.21 -12.35
CA HIS A 269 -22.18 6.73 -13.09
C HIS A 269 -21.24 7.87 -13.52
N ALA A 270 -21.80 8.92 -14.15
CA ALA A 270 -21.03 10.07 -14.60
C ALA A 270 -20.44 10.88 -13.43
N ARG A 271 -21.17 10.98 -12.31
CA ARG A 271 -20.69 11.67 -11.10
C ARG A 271 -19.53 10.91 -10.45
N ARG A 272 -19.64 9.57 -10.36
CA ARG A 272 -18.59 8.70 -9.83
C ARG A 272 -17.32 8.77 -10.67
N GLN A 273 -17.48 8.77 -11.99
CA GLN A 273 -16.36 8.93 -12.90
C GLN A 273 -15.71 10.32 -12.74
N ALA A 274 -16.50 11.40 -12.72
CA ALA A 274 -15.99 12.75 -12.53
C ALA A 274 -15.24 12.89 -11.20
N LEU A 275 -15.71 12.26 -10.12
CA LEU A 275 -15.02 12.26 -8.83
C LEU A 275 -13.56 11.77 -8.97
N VAL A 276 -13.34 10.68 -9.71
CA VAL A 276 -11.99 10.15 -9.94
C VAL A 276 -11.18 11.04 -10.88
N LEU A 277 -11.77 11.46 -12.00
CA LEU A 277 -11.07 12.24 -13.04
C LEU A 277 -10.77 13.69 -12.65
N ASP A 278 -11.49 14.25 -11.69
CA ASP A 278 -11.34 15.64 -11.25
C ASP A 278 -10.61 15.77 -9.91
N LEU A 279 -10.72 14.80 -9.00
CA LEU A 279 -10.09 14.90 -7.68
C LEU A 279 -8.86 14.00 -7.51
N LEU A 280 -8.83 12.81 -8.12
CA LEU A 280 -7.71 11.87 -7.96
C LEU A 280 -6.66 12.01 -9.08
N VAL A 281 -7.07 11.79 -10.33
CA VAL A 281 -6.16 11.76 -11.49
C VAL A 281 -5.30 13.03 -11.63
N PRO A 282 -5.83 14.25 -11.46
CA PRO A 282 -5.02 15.46 -11.63
C PRO A 282 -3.94 15.64 -10.55
N ASN A 283 -4.09 14.93 -9.42
CA ASN A 283 -3.27 15.13 -8.23
C ASN A 283 -2.37 13.92 -7.94
N LEU A 284 -2.19 12.98 -8.87
CA LEU A 284 -1.36 11.78 -8.65
C LEU A 284 0.03 12.13 -8.09
N PRO A 285 0.53 11.38 -7.10
CA PRO A 285 1.85 11.62 -6.55
C PRO A 285 2.94 11.29 -7.57
N PRO A 286 4.16 11.85 -7.41
CA PRO A 286 5.28 11.49 -8.27
C PRO A 286 5.61 9.99 -8.18
N PRO A 287 6.32 9.42 -9.16
CA PRO A 287 6.50 7.97 -9.28
C PRO A 287 7.39 7.36 -8.19
N ASP A 288 8.04 8.15 -7.35
CA ASP A 288 8.80 7.64 -6.20
C ASP A 288 7.90 6.96 -5.15
N THR A 289 6.59 7.24 -5.16
CA THR A 289 5.61 6.52 -4.34
C THR A 289 5.24 5.13 -4.89
N LEU A 290 5.58 4.83 -6.16
CA LEU A 290 5.30 3.55 -6.82
C LEU A 290 6.40 2.49 -6.57
N ARG A 291 7.38 2.80 -5.71
CA ARG A 291 8.45 1.86 -5.34
C ARG A 291 7.92 0.66 -4.55
N ASP A 292 8.78 -0.35 -4.48
CA ASP A 292 8.56 -1.61 -3.76
C ASP A 292 7.48 -2.50 -4.41
N GLY A 293 7.43 -2.56 -5.75
CA GLY A 293 6.54 -3.45 -6.49
C GLY A 293 5.15 -2.87 -6.76
N ARG A 294 4.99 -1.55 -6.69
CA ARG A 294 3.72 -0.85 -6.94
C ARG A 294 3.62 -0.23 -8.33
N GLU A 295 4.62 -0.41 -9.17
CA GLU A 295 4.69 0.17 -10.51
C GLU A 295 3.50 -0.25 -11.40
N ASP A 296 2.99 -1.46 -11.20
CA ASP A 296 1.83 -1.99 -11.93
C ASP A 296 0.56 -1.15 -11.70
N GLN A 297 0.43 -0.48 -10.55
CA GLN A 297 -0.72 0.39 -10.25
C GLN A 297 -0.83 1.57 -11.24
N ALA A 298 0.31 2.10 -11.69
CA ALA A 298 0.34 3.18 -12.67
C ALA A 298 -0.03 2.68 -14.07
N SER A 299 0.44 1.49 -14.43
CA SER A 299 0.07 0.82 -15.68
C SER A 299 -1.43 0.50 -15.71
N ASP A 300 -2.00 -0.01 -14.61
CA ASP A 300 -3.43 -0.30 -14.49
C ASP A 300 -4.29 0.97 -14.64
N LEU A 301 -3.89 2.08 -13.99
CA LEU A 301 -4.58 3.36 -14.15
C LEU A 301 -4.49 3.86 -15.61
N ALA A 302 -3.30 3.81 -16.22
CA ALA A 302 -3.11 4.19 -17.61
C ALA A 302 -4.02 3.38 -18.57
N ALA A 303 -4.12 2.06 -18.34
CA ALA A 303 -4.98 1.16 -19.08
C ALA A 303 -6.46 1.54 -18.94
N GLU A 304 -6.91 1.90 -17.74
CA GLU A 304 -8.31 2.29 -17.52
C GLU A 304 -8.63 3.66 -18.13
N LEU A 305 -7.70 4.62 -18.11
CA LEU A 305 -7.88 5.94 -18.72
C LEU A 305 -8.11 5.88 -20.23
N VAL A 306 -7.41 4.98 -20.94
CA VAL A 306 -7.59 4.83 -22.41
C VAL A 306 -8.88 4.12 -22.80
N LYS A 307 -9.49 3.36 -21.87
CA LYS A 307 -10.77 2.66 -22.07
C LYS A 307 -12.00 3.57 -21.85
N LEU A 308 -11.79 4.81 -21.42
CA LEU A 308 -12.86 5.79 -21.22
C LEU A 308 -13.44 6.28 -22.55
N PRO A 309 -14.66 6.86 -22.55
CA PRO A 309 -15.17 7.61 -23.69
C PRO A 309 -14.15 8.69 -24.13
N GLU A 310 -14.04 8.94 -25.43
CA GLU A 310 -13.01 9.80 -26.01
C GLU A 310 -12.87 11.17 -25.31
N ALA A 311 -14.00 11.82 -25.00
CA ALA A 311 -13.99 13.13 -24.34
C ALA A 311 -13.35 13.07 -22.94
N ASP A 312 -13.65 12.02 -22.18
CA ASP A 312 -13.14 11.83 -20.82
C ASP A 312 -11.67 11.41 -20.84
N ALA A 313 -11.30 10.50 -21.77
CA ALA A 313 -9.92 10.08 -21.98
C ALA A 313 -9.03 11.28 -22.35
N LEU A 314 -9.46 12.11 -23.30
CA LEU A 314 -8.72 13.31 -23.71
C LEU A 314 -8.62 14.33 -22.58
N ALA A 315 -9.69 14.53 -21.80
CA ALA A 315 -9.66 15.44 -20.67
C ALA A 315 -8.66 14.96 -19.59
N ALA A 316 -8.73 13.69 -19.22
CA ALA A 316 -7.88 13.11 -18.17
C ALA A 316 -6.42 13.03 -18.59
N LEU A 317 -6.13 12.40 -19.73
CA LEU A 317 -4.77 12.29 -20.28
C LEU A 317 -4.21 13.67 -20.63
N GLY A 318 -5.04 14.60 -21.07
CA GLY A 318 -4.63 15.98 -21.33
C GLY A 318 -4.16 16.71 -20.06
N LYS A 319 -4.82 16.49 -18.92
CA LYS A 319 -4.36 17.01 -17.62
C LYS A 319 -3.01 16.39 -17.22
N LEU A 320 -2.83 15.08 -17.42
CA LEU A 320 -1.57 14.38 -17.14
C LEU A 320 -0.44 14.81 -18.08
N HIS A 321 -0.73 15.08 -19.35
CA HIS A 321 0.22 15.68 -20.28
C HIS A 321 0.66 17.07 -19.79
N ALA A 322 -0.30 17.91 -19.42
CA ALA A 322 -0.04 19.27 -18.98
C ALA A 322 0.79 19.35 -17.69
N SER A 323 0.66 18.38 -16.78
CA SER A 323 1.48 18.28 -15.56
C SER A 323 2.85 17.61 -15.80
N GLY A 324 3.06 17.01 -16.97
CA GLY A 324 4.25 16.21 -17.29
C GLY A 324 4.19 14.78 -16.75
N ALA A 325 3.07 14.37 -16.13
CA ALA A 325 2.92 13.04 -15.53
C ALA A 325 2.96 11.90 -16.54
N LEU A 326 2.50 12.13 -17.78
CA LEU A 326 2.58 11.11 -18.84
C LEU A 326 4.03 10.73 -19.20
N SER A 327 4.99 11.62 -18.98
CA SER A 327 6.41 11.37 -19.23
C SER A 327 7.18 10.89 -17.99
N TRP A 328 6.51 10.61 -16.87
CA TRP A 328 7.17 10.06 -15.69
C TRP A 328 7.63 8.64 -15.98
N GLN A 329 8.91 8.37 -15.67
CA GLN A 329 9.45 7.02 -15.65
C GLN A 329 8.87 6.28 -14.44
N ILE A 330 8.12 5.22 -14.70
CA ILE A 330 7.39 4.48 -13.65
C ILE A 330 8.14 3.25 -13.13
N HIS A 331 9.24 2.85 -13.78
CA HIS A 331 10.08 1.72 -13.34
C HIS A 331 11.55 2.13 -13.18
N ASP A 332 12.18 1.78 -12.06
CA ASP A 332 13.56 2.20 -11.75
C ASP A 332 14.60 1.67 -12.77
N ASN A 333 14.38 0.46 -13.31
CA ASN A 333 15.34 -0.21 -14.19
C ASN A 333 14.94 -0.23 -15.67
N ASN A 334 13.88 0.48 -16.03
CA ASN A 334 13.29 0.41 -17.37
C ASN A 334 12.89 1.81 -17.84
N PRO A 335 13.25 2.27 -19.04
CA PRO A 335 12.94 3.63 -19.52
C PRO A 335 11.44 3.86 -19.83
N TYR A 336 10.55 3.04 -19.28
CA TYR A 336 9.12 3.09 -19.57
C TYR A 336 8.49 4.27 -18.84
N HIS A 337 7.86 5.14 -19.63
CA HIS A 337 7.01 6.20 -19.16
C HIS A 337 5.58 5.69 -18.94
N LEU A 338 4.79 6.43 -18.16
CA LEU A 338 3.35 6.16 -18.02
C LEU A 338 2.62 6.13 -19.39
N ALA A 339 3.00 7.01 -20.32
CA ALA A 339 2.46 7.01 -21.67
C ALA A 339 2.74 5.72 -22.45
N ASP A 340 3.83 5.01 -22.14
CA ASP A 340 4.20 3.76 -22.82
C ASP A 340 3.22 2.64 -22.45
N ALA A 341 2.82 2.56 -21.17
CA ALA A 341 1.82 1.62 -20.69
C ALA A 341 0.45 1.90 -21.35
N ALA A 342 0.00 3.16 -21.32
CA ALA A 342 -1.24 3.58 -21.96
C ALA A 342 -1.25 3.31 -23.48
N LEU A 343 -0.12 3.49 -24.16
CA LEU A 343 -0.02 3.30 -25.60
C LEU A 343 -0.23 1.84 -26.00
N SER A 344 0.27 0.89 -25.21
CA SER A 344 0.07 -0.54 -25.46
C SER A 344 -1.42 -0.91 -25.45
N ASP A 345 -2.17 -0.46 -24.44
CA ASP A 345 -3.61 -0.71 -24.34
C ASP A 345 -4.43 0.08 -25.37
N ALA A 346 -3.90 1.20 -25.86
CA ALA A 346 -4.56 2.04 -26.86
C ALA A 346 -4.55 1.43 -28.28
N LEU A 347 -3.77 0.36 -28.52
CA LEU A 347 -3.68 -0.32 -29.81
C LEU A 347 -4.81 -1.34 -30.00
N ASN A 348 -5.28 -1.98 -28.92
CA ASN A 348 -6.32 -3.01 -29.01
C ASN A 348 -7.27 -3.05 -27.77
N PRO A 349 -8.55 -2.64 -27.91
CA PRO A 349 -9.15 -2.08 -29.12
C PRO A 349 -8.57 -0.69 -29.43
N PRO A 350 -8.51 -0.30 -30.71
CA PRO A 350 -7.90 0.97 -31.10
C PRO A 350 -8.72 2.16 -30.60
N VAL A 351 -8.07 3.08 -29.88
CA VAL A 351 -8.68 4.34 -29.39
C VAL A 351 -8.85 5.37 -30.51
N SER A 352 -9.40 6.56 -30.21
CA SER A 352 -9.49 7.64 -31.20
C SER A 352 -8.10 8.12 -31.64
N ALA A 353 -8.01 8.69 -32.85
CA ALA A 353 -6.74 9.23 -33.36
C ALA A 353 -6.18 10.36 -32.48
N SER A 354 -7.06 11.14 -31.85
CA SER A 354 -6.69 12.21 -30.92
C SER A 354 -6.03 11.67 -29.66
N VAL A 355 -6.61 10.62 -29.05
CA VAL A 355 -6.05 9.98 -27.84
C VAL A 355 -4.71 9.34 -28.18
N PHE A 356 -4.64 8.60 -29.28
CA PHE A 356 -3.40 7.96 -29.72
C PHE A 356 -2.29 8.99 -29.98
N ALA A 357 -2.59 10.08 -30.68
CA ALA A 357 -1.64 11.14 -30.97
C ALA A 357 -1.18 11.91 -29.72
N LEU A 358 -2.00 11.96 -28.66
CA LEU A 358 -1.59 12.51 -27.37
C LEU A 358 -0.56 11.59 -26.71
N LEU A 359 -0.86 10.30 -26.58
CA LEU A 359 0.03 9.32 -25.94
C LEU A 359 1.41 9.28 -26.62
N VAL A 360 1.43 9.21 -27.95
CA VAL A 360 2.68 9.18 -28.75
C VAL A 360 3.60 10.37 -28.47
N LYS A 361 3.08 11.54 -28.08
CA LYS A 361 3.91 12.72 -27.77
C LYS A 361 4.75 12.54 -26.50
N ASP A 362 4.23 11.80 -25.53
CA ASP A 362 4.86 11.63 -24.21
C ASP A 362 5.51 10.25 -24.04
N THR A 363 5.25 9.31 -24.97
CA THR A 363 5.93 8.02 -25.07
C THR A 363 7.44 8.23 -25.18
N ASN A 364 8.21 7.41 -24.46
CA ASN A 364 9.66 7.47 -24.53
C ASN A 364 10.13 7.17 -25.97
N PRO A 365 10.94 8.03 -26.63
CA PRO A 365 11.35 7.81 -28.02
C PRO A 365 12.08 6.49 -28.25
N VAL A 366 12.83 6.01 -27.25
CA VAL A 366 13.52 4.72 -27.32
C VAL A 366 12.53 3.56 -27.27
N VAL A 367 11.50 3.66 -26.42
CA VAL A 367 10.44 2.63 -26.31
C VAL A 367 9.54 2.65 -27.55
N LEU A 368 9.16 3.82 -28.04
CA LEU A 368 8.35 3.99 -29.25
C LEU A 368 9.04 3.38 -30.49
N GLN A 369 10.36 3.56 -30.60
CA GLN A 369 11.17 2.99 -31.69
C GLN A 369 11.67 1.57 -31.40
N SER A 370 11.30 0.99 -30.26
CA SER A 370 11.63 -0.40 -29.97
C SER A 370 10.79 -1.34 -30.84
N ASP A 371 11.37 -2.48 -31.17
CA ASP A 371 10.66 -3.52 -31.93
C ASP A 371 9.47 -4.09 -31.15
N THR A 372 9.42 -3.92 -29.82
CA THR A 372 8.46 -4.61 -28.94
C THR A 372 7.01 -4.31 -29.29
N LEU A 373 6.64 -3.03 -29.40
CA LEU A 373 5.26 -2.63 -29.70
C LEU A 373 4.83 -3.11 -31.09
N LEU A 374 5.65 -2.82 -32.11
CA LEU A 374 5.32 -3.19 -33.48
C LEU A 374 5.35 -4.70 -33.71
N ARG A 375 6.26 -5.43 -33.04
CA ARG A 375 6.31 -6.89 -33.11
C ARG A 375 5.08 -7.51 -32.45
N GLY A 376 4.64 -7.00 -31.31
CA GLY A 376 3.42 -7.46 -30.64
C GLY A 376 2.19 -7.38 -31.57
N GLU A 377 1.97 -6.22 -32.19
CA GLU A 377 0.87 -6.04 -33.15
C GLU A 377 0.98 -6.95 -34.39
N VAL A 378 2.20 -7.25 -34.84
CA VAL A 378 2.43 -8.18 -35.96
C VAL A 378 2.14 -9.62 -35.54
N SER A 379 2.65 -10.06 -34.38
CA SER A 379 2.43 -11.42 -33.87
C SER A 379 0.94 -11.71 -33.61
N GLU A 380 0.17 -10.70 -33.21
CA GLU A 380 -1.28 -10.80 -33.00
C GLU A 380 -2.11 -10.56 -34.28
N HIS A 381 -1.47 -10.36 -35.44
CA HIS A 381 -2.12 -10.03 -36.72
C HIS A 381 -3.03 -8.78 -36.67
N HIS A 382 -2.71 -7.80 -35.82
CA HIS A 382 -3.47 -6.57 -35.64
C HIS A 382 -3.08 -5.49 -36.67
N VAL A 383 -3.64 -5.59 -37.88
CA VAL A 383 -3.32 -4.71 -39.02
C VAL A 383 -3.48 -3.21 -38.70
N GLU A 384 -4.52 -2.84 -37.94
CA GLU A 384 -4.77 -1.43 -37.62
C GLU A 384 -3.76 -0.87 -36.60
N GLY A 385 -3.35 -1.67 -35.61
CA GLY A 385 -2.28 -1.30 -34.67
C GLY A 385 -0.96 -1.08 -35.39
N VAL A 386 -0.59 -2.00 -36.30
CA VAL A 386 0.58 -1.84 -37.18
C VAL A 386 0.47 -0.55 -38.00
N ARG A 387 -0.66 -0.28 -38.64
CA ARG A 387 -0.87 0.94 -39.43
C ARG A 387 -0.69 2.21 -38.61
N ARG A 388 -1.20 2.23 -37.37
CA ARG A 388 -1.10 3.37 -36.45
C ARG A 388 0.32 3.63 -36.00
N LEU A 389 1.05 2.60 -35.57
CA LEU A 389 2.45 2.72 -35.17
C LEU A 389 3.32 3.20 -36.33
N LEU A 390 3.16 2.63 -37.53
CA LEU A 390 3.86 3.09 -38.73
C LEU A 390 3.49 4.54 -39.09
N GLY A 391 2.22 4.91 -38.93
CA GLY A 391 1.72 6.28 -39.12
C GLY A 391 2.30 7.29 -38.13
N ALA A 392 2.63 6.85 -36.91
CA ALA A 392 3.35 7.61 -35.90
C ALA A 392 4.87 7.69 -36.14
N GLY A 393 5.37 7.06 -37.20
CA GLY A 393 6.79 7.08 -37.56
C GLY A 393 7.65 6.00 -36.87
N VAL A 394 7.04 4.96 -36.33
CA VAL A 394 7.78 3.76 -35.87
C VAL A 394 8.37 3.05 -37.08
N LYS A 395 9.67 2.75 -37.03
CA LYS A 395 10.37 2.11 -38.13
C LYS A 395 10.40 0.59 -37.95
N PRO A 396 9.96 -0.21 -38.95
CA PRO A 396 10.03 -1.66 -38.86
C PRO A 396 11.48 -2.13 -39.01
N THR A 397 11.89 -3.08 -38.17
CA THR A 397 13.20 -3.73 -38.28
C THR A 397 13.13 -5.04 -39.04
N ALA A 398 14.29 -5.58 -39.42
CA ALA A 398 14.37 -6.89 -40.07
C ALA A 398 13.72 -8.02 -39.24
N LYS A 399 13.73 -7.92 -37.90
CA LYS A 399 13.08 -8.90 -37.01
C LYS A 399 11.56 -8.83 -37.14
N VAL A 400 10.99 -7.62 -37.12
CA VAL A 400 9.54 -7.41 -37.30
C VAL A 400 9.08 -7.88 -38.69
N LEU A 401 9.87 -7.63 -39.74
CA LEU A 401 9.56 -8.15 -41.08
C LEU A 401 9.56 -9.68 -41.14
N ALA A 402 10.46 -10.34 -40.41
CA ALA A 402 10.51 -11.79 -40.34
C ALA A 402 9.32 -12.37 -39.55
N GLU A 403 8.91 -11.71 -38.47
CA GLU A 403 7.76 -12.10 -37.63
C GLU A 403 6.43 -12.09 -38.42
N ALA A 404 6.28 -11.17 -39.38
CA ALA A 404 5.10 -11.11 -40.23
C ALA A 404 4.88 -12.37 -41.09
N GLY A 405 5.89 -13.24 -41.20
CA GLY A 405 5.81 -14.50 -41.92
C GLY A 405 5.33 -14.32 -43.36
N ASP A 406 4.27 -15.05 -43.73
CA ASP A 406 3.65 -15.01 -45.06
C ASP A 406 2.38 -14.13 -45.12
N ASP A 407 2.08 -13.32 -44.08
CA ASP A 407 0.92 -12.43 -44.08
C ASP A 407 1.11 -11.32 -45.14
N PRO A 408 0.33 -11.35 -46.24
CA PRO A 408 0.56 -10.47 -47.37
C PRO A 408 0.21 -9.01 -47.05
N GLU A 409 -0.74 -8.76 -46.14
CA GLU A 409 -1.13 -7.41 -45.76
C GLU A 409 -0.09 -6.79 -44.83
N MET A 410 0.38 -7.54 -43.83
CA MET A 410 1.43 -7.08 -42.92
C MET A 410 2.74 -6.81 -43.66
N LEU A 411 3.19 -7.74 -44.50
CA LEU A 411 4.40 -7.55 -45.30
C LEU A 411 4.29 -6.32 -46.21
N ARG A 412 3.12 -6.05 -46.78
CA ARG A 412 2.89 -4.86 -47.61
C ARG A 412 3.04 -3.57 -46.80
N LEU A 413 2.44 -3.49 -45.62
CA LEU A 413 2.53 -2.32 -44.73
C LEU A 413 3.97 -2.08 -44.26
N LEU A 414 4.63 -3.12 -43.75
CA LEU A 414 5.97 -3.05 -43.19
C LEU A 414 7.01 -2.68 -44.26
N LYS A 415 6.96 -3.30 -45.45
CA LYS A 415 7.89 -2.98 -46.56
C LYS A 415 7.69 -1.56 -47.09
N ALA A 416 6.43 -1.09 -47.16
CA ALA A 416 6.14 0.27 -47.59
C ALA A 416 6.69 1.32 -46.61
N ALA A 417 6.67 1.03 -45.30
CA ALA A 417 7.26 1.89 -44.29
C ALA A 417 8.79 1.80 -44.25
N ALA A 418 9.39 0.62 -44.43
CA ALA A 418 10.84 0.42 -44.45
C ALA A 418 11.54 1.14 -45.63
N ALA A 419 10.80 1.45 -46.70
CA ALA A 419 11.32 2.14 -47.88
C ALA A 419 11.28 3.68 -47.78
N ARG A 420 10.76 4.24 -46.68
CA ARG A 420 10.70 5.68 -46.38
C ARG A 420 11.80 6.05 -45.40
#